data_AF-A0A963APW7-F1
#
_entry.id   AF-A0A963APW7-F1
#
_cell.length_a   1.000
_cell.length_b   1.000
_cell.length_c   1.000
_cell.angle_alpha   90.00
_cell.angle_beta   90.00
_cell.angle_gamma   90.00
#
_symmetry.space_group_name_H-M   'P 1'
#
loop_
_entity.id
_entity.type
_entity.pdbx_description
1 polymer ?
#
loop_
_entity_poly.entity_id
_entity_poly.type
_entity_poly.pdbx_seq_one_letter_code
_entity_poly.pdbx_strand_id
1 'polypeptide(L)' 'EMLKGDLDMLTAIRSNLQATIRQCEDGQDFVSREELAEILEEVEEQIDWIESQQYLIDNAGLENYLQSQMGE' A
#
# COMPACT_ATOMS: atom_id res chain seq x y z
N GLU A 1 -5.85 -12.26 8.91
CA GLU A 1 -7.02 -11.46 8.51
C GLU A 1 -6.69 -9.99 8.34
N MET A 2 -6.11 -9.31 9.36
CA MET A 2 -5.83 -7.85 9.28
C MET A 2 -4.91 -7.46 8.10
N LEU A 3 -3.68 -7.98 8.03
CA LEU A 3 -2.73 -7.66 6.94
C LEU A 3 -3.29 -7.96 5.53
N LYS A 4 -4.15 -8.97 5.41
CA LYS A 4 -4.78 -9.30 4.12
C LYS A 4 -5.88 -8.30 3.78
N GLY A 5 -6.72 -7.93 4.74
CA GLY A 5 -7.74 -6.90 4.56
C GLY A 5 -7.13 -5.53 4.23
N ASP A 6 -6.02 -5.19 4.87
CA ASP A 6 -5.27 -3.96 4.60
C ASP A 6 -4.70 -3.96 3.17
N LEU A 7 -4.12 -5.08 2.73
CA LEU A 7 -3.63 -5.22 1.35
C LEU A 7 -4.75 -5.09 0.31
N ASP A 8 -5.90 -5.73 0.55
CA ASP A 8 -7.06 -5.64 -0.33
C ASP A 8 -7.57 -4.19 -0.43
N MET A 9 -7.63 -3.47 0.70
CA MET A 9 -8.01 -2.06 0.75
C MET A 9 -7.01 -1.17 0.00
N LEU A 10 -5.72 -1.31 0.28
CA LEU A 10 -4.67 -0.51 -0.36
C LEU A 10 -4.59 -0.75 -1.86
N THR A 11 -4.79 -2.00 -2.30
CA THR A 11 -4.85 -2.33 -3.73
C THR A 11 -6.02 -1.63 -4.43
N ALA A 12 -7.18 -1.54 -3.76
CA ALA A 12 -8.33 -0.80 -4.27
C ALA A 12 -8.05 0.72 -4.31
N ILE A 13 -7.42 1.27 -3.27
CA ILE A 13 -7.01 2.68 -3.22
C ILE A 13 -6.03 2.99 -4.35
N ARG A 14 -4.99 2.18 -4.55
CA ARG A 14 -4.01 2.31 -5.65
C ARG A 14 -4.71 2.39 -7.00
N SER A 15 -5.65 1.46 -7.26
CA SER A 15 -6.41 1.45 -8.52
C SER A 15 -7.24 2.72 -8.71
N ASN A 16 -7.85 3.24 -7.65
CA ASN A 16 -8.64 4.47 -7.70
C ASN A 16 -7.76 5.70 -7.91
N LEU A 17 -6.60 5.77 -7.27
CA LEU A 17 -5.62 6.84 -7.46
C LEU A 17 -5.12 6.89 -8.90
N GLN A 18 -4.71 5.75 -9.47
CA GLN A 18 -4.29 5.64 -10.86
C GLN A 18 -5.38 6.11 -11.84
N ALA A 19 -6.64 5.72 -11.60
CA ALA A 19 -7.77 6.18 -12.41
C ALA A 19 -8.02 7.69 -12.27
N THR A 20 -7.88 8.25 -11.06
CA THR A 20 -8.11 9.67 -10.78
C THR A 20 -6.99 10.54 -11.34
N ILE A 21 -5.73 10.13 -11.20
CA ILE A 21 -4.56 10.76 -11.82
C ILE A 21 -4.77 10.90 -13.33
N ARG A 22 -5.27 9.84 -13.99
CA ARG A 22 -5.58 9.89 -15.42
C ARG A 22 -6.67 10.91 -15.74
N GLN A 23 -7.71 11.03 -14.91
CA GLN A 23 -8.75 12.05 -15.10
C GLN A 23 -8.20 13.47 -14.92
N CYS A 24 -7.29 13.69 -13.97
CA CYS A 24 -6.60 14.96 -13.80
C CYS A 24 -5.74 15.30 -15.02
N GLU A 25 -4.99 14.34 -15.57
CA GLU A 25 -4.19 14.52 -16.79
C GLU A 25 -5.07 14.87 -18.00
N ASP A 26 -6.17 14.14 -18.23
CA ASP A 26 -7.12 14.40 -19.31
C ASP A 26 -7.80 15.78 -19.17
N GLY A 27 -8.01 16.24 -17.93
CA GLY A 27 -8.56 17.54 -17.58
C GLY A 27 -7.54 18.68 -17.51
N GLN A 28 -6.25 18.40 -17.76
CA GLN A 28 -5.14 19.35 -17.60
C GLN A 28 -5.01 19.95 -16.18
N ASP A 29 -5.47 19.22 -15.16
CA ASP A 29 -5.32 19.57 -13.75
C ASP A 29 -4.03 18.97 -13.20
N PHE A 30 -2.91 19.66 -13.48
CA PHE A 30 -1.58 19.15 -13.13
C PHE A 30 -1.26 19.25 -11.63
N VAL A 31 -1.88 20.18 -10.91
CA VAL A 31 -1.65 20.35 -9.47
C VAL A 31 -2.25 19.19 -8.72
N SER A 32 -3.53 18.87 -8.95
CA SER A 32 -4.15 17.69 -8.32
C SER A 32 -3.46 16.40 -8.75
N ARG A 33 -3.00 16.31 -10.01
CA ARG A 33 -2.25 15.16 -10.52
C ARG A 33 -0.95 14.92 -9.74
N GLU A 34 -0.21 15.98 -9.42
CA GLU A 34 1.05 15.89 -8.67
C GLU A 34 0.79 15.41 -7.23
N GLU A 35 -0.13 16.05 -6.52
CA GLU A 35 -0.51 15.67 -5.15
C GLU A 35 -1.01 14.21 -5.08
N LEU A 36 -1.85 13.78 -6.03
CA LEU A 36 -2.34 12.40 -6.06
C LEU A 36 -1.24 11.38 -6.40
N ALA A 37 -0.20 11.79 -7.13
CA ALA A 37 0.94 10.93 -7.43
C ALA A 37 1.82 10.72 -6.20
N GLU A 38 2.01 11.74 -5.35
CA GLU A 38 2.69 11.58 -4.06
C GLU A 38 1.94 10.62 -3.14
N ILE A 39 0.61 10.74 -3.05
CA ILE A 39 -0.22 9.80 -2.28
C ILE A 39 -0.13 8.38 -2.86
N LEU A 40 -0.06 8.23 -4.19
CA LEU A 40 0.09 6.93 -4.83
C LEU A 40 1.41 6.26 -4.44
N GLU A 41 2.52 7.02 -4.37
CA GLU A 41 3.82 6.52 -3.92
C GLU A 41 3.73 6.00 -2.48
N GLU A 42 3.14 6.77 -1.56
CA GLU A 42 2.95 6.34 -0.17
C GLU A 42 2.12 5.05 -0.06
N VAL A 43 1.07 4.91 -0.88
CA VAL A 43 0.23 3.69 -0.92
C VAL A 43 1.02 2.50 -1.45
N GLU A 44 1.89 2.69 -2.44
CA GLU A 44 2.74 1.63 -2.99
C GLU A 44 3.81 1.19 -1.97
N GLU A 45 4.41 2.12 -1.22
CA GLU A 45 5.32 1.79 -0.11
C GLU A 45 4.62 0.99 0.99
N GLN A 46 3.36 1.33 1.32
CA GLN A 46 2.57 0.57 2.29
C GLN A 46 2.26 -0.85 1.81
N ILE A 47 1.95 -1.01 0.51
CA ILE A 47 1.74 -2.33 -0.09
C ILE A 47 3.01 -3.17 0.02
N ASP A 48 4.16 -2.62 -0.38
CA ASP A 48 5.46 -3.29 -0.32
C ASP A 48 5.82 -3.72 1.12
N TRP A 49 5.52 -2.87 2.10
CA TRP A 49 5.72 -3.19 3.51
C TRP A 49 4.85 -4.38 3.95
N ILE A 50 3.57 -4.40 3.58
CA ILE A 50 2.66 -5.51 3.92
C ILE A 50 3.11 -6.81 3.25
N GLU A 51 3.49 -6.77 1.98
CA GLU A 51 4.00 -7.94 1.26
C GLU A 51 5.26 -8.49 1.92
N SER A 52 6.14 -7.61 2.39
CA SER A 52 7.32 -7.98 3.19
C SER A 52 6.92 -8.66 4.51
N GLN A 53 5.88 -8.18 5.21
CA GLN A 53 5.39 -8.82 6.42
C GLN A 53 4.79 -10.20 6.15
N GLN A 54 4.02 -10.34 5.07
CA GLN A 54 3.47 -11.64 4.64
C GLN A 54 4.59 -12.62 4.33
N TYR A 55 5.63 -12.18 3.62
CA TYR A 55 6.82 -13.00 3.36
C TYR A 55 7.52 -13.44 4.66
N LEU A 56 7.69 -12.54 5.63
CA LEU A 56 8.28 -12.89 6.93
C LEU A 56 7.44 -13.93 7.69
N ILE A 57 6.11 -13.80 7.67
CA ILE A 57 5.19 -14.76 8.28
C ILE A 57 5.32 -16.14 7.60
N ASP A 58 5.36 -16.17 6.27
CA ASP A 58 5.46 -17.41 5.49
C ASP A 58 6.79 -18.14 5.71
N ASN A 59 7.89 -17.41 5.94
CA ASN A 59 9.23 -17.98 6.11
C ASN A 59 9.59 -18.29 7.57
N ALA A 60 9.22 -17.44 8.52
CA ALA A 60 9.55 -17.61 9.93
C ALA A 60 8.47 -18.37 10.70
N GLY A 61 7.24 -18.42 10.19
CA GLY A 61 6.06 -18.88 10.91
C GLY A 61 5.47 -17.78 11.80
N LEU A 62 4.15 -17.85 12.01
CA LEU A 62 3.39 -16.81 12.70
C LEU A 62 3.89 -16.55 14.13
N GLU A 63 4.24 -17.58 14.89
CA GLU A 63 4.72 -17.42 16.28
C GLU A 63 6.04 -16.64 16.36
N ASN A 64 7.00 -16.98 15.50
CA ASN A 64 8.30 -16.29 15.45
C ASN A 64 8.14 -14.86 14.94
N TYR A 65 7.27 -14.64 13.94
CA TYR A 65 6.94 -13.31 13.47
C TYR A 65 6.37 -12.46 14.62
N LEU A 66 5.34 -12.93 15.33
CA LEU A 66 4.75 -12.20 16.45
C LEU A 66 5.76 -11.93 17.56
N GLN A 67 6.62 -12.88 17.88
CA GLN A 67 7.71 -12.67 18.84
C GLN A 67 8.67 -11.57 18.40
N SER A 68 9.02 -11.51 17.11
CA SER A 68 9.90 -10.46 16.57
C SER A 68 9.30 -9.05 16.64
N GLN A 69 7.96 -8.95 16.65
CA GLN A 69 7.22 -7.69 16.74
C GLN A 69 6.96 -7.22 18.20
N MET A 70 7.46 -7.94 19.21
CA MET A 70 7.31 -7.57 20.63
C MET A 70 8.40 -6.62 21.16
N GLY A 71 9.46 -6.38 20.39
CA GLY A 71 10.54 -5.44 20.75
C GLY A 71 10.21 -3.99 20.35
N GLU A 72 10.85 -3.01 21.02
CA GLU A 72 10.81 -1.59 20.61
C GLU A 72 11.58 -1.33 19.32
#